data_AF-A0A7V5C7M3-F1
#
_entry.id   AF-A0A7V5C7M3-F1
#
_cell.length_a   1.000
_cell.length_b   1.000
_cell.length_c   1.000
_cell.angle_alpha   90.00
_cell.angle_beta   90.00
_cell.angle_gamma   90.00
#
_symmetry.space_group_name_H-M   'P 1'
#
loop_
_entity.id
_entity.type
_entity.pdbx_description
1 polymer ?
#
loop_
_entity_poly.entity_id
_entity_poly.type
_entity_poly.pdbx_seq_one_letter_code
_entity_poly.pdbx_strand_id
1 'polypeptide(L)'
;MERENYYILLELPVDESNCTKIEAAIKKKQAEWSRLRNHPSKGRKAQLYLGFISDIKRVMADDNLRRAEVNEAKVLSAQIEKEKYKALDDAIKILSSKGSISEKEISRLAKKFPKIPEPDIRKRIKVPIAKDKKQKQGRKTLDKTTARKIADALQILGKSSLYDFIERSPTSSLKALQNRTKDKDAEIRKVSHKDAAITASGELIGHCLNIFNSKGMRDAYDATLAQALMAALDEAIDT
;
A
#
# COMPACT_ATOMS: atom_id res chain seq x y z
N MET A 1 -0.19 -41.91 -4.38
CA MET A 1 0.65 -40.76 -3.99
C MET A 1 1.30 -40.26 -5.27
N GLU A 2 1.00 -39.04 -5.69
CA GLU A 2 1.61 -38.47 -6.90
C GLU A 2 3.11 -38.26 -6.65
N ARG A 3 3.92 -38.80 -7.55
CA ARG A 3 5.37 -38.67 -7.54
C ARG A 3 5.72 -37.27 -8.05
N GLU A 4 6.53 -36.53 -7.30
CA GLU A 4 7.07 -35.25 -7.78
C GLU A 4 7.96 -35.51 -9.01
N ASN A 5 7.82 -34.66 -10.04
CA ASN A 5 8.61 -34.76 -11.26
C ASN A 5 10.12 -34.65 -10.96
N TYR A 6 10.93 -35.49 -11.61
CA TYR A 6 12.33 -35.63 -11.26
C TYR A 6 13.20 -34.44 -11.60
N TYR A 7 12.86 -33.66 -12.63
CA TYR A 7 13.58 -32.42 -12.95
C TYR A 7 13.37 -31.36 -11.86
N ILE A 8 12.15 -31.27 -11.32
CA ILE A 8 11.82 -30.35 -10.23
C ILE A 8 12.53 -30.78 -8.95
N LEU A 9 12.47 -32.07 -8.63
CA LEU A 9 13.06 -32.66 -7.43
C LEU A 9 14.59 -32.62 -7.43
N LEU A 10 15.22 -32.73 -8.61
CA LEU A 10 16.66 -32.56 -8.78
C LEU A 10 17.09 -31.09 -8.94
N GLU A 11 16.14 -30.14 -9.00
CA GLU A 11 16.39 -28.72 -9.29
C GLU A 11 17.20 -28.52 -10.59
N LEU A 12 16.93 -29.36 -11.60
CA LEU A 12 17.59 -29.31 -12.90
C LEU A 12 16.81 -28.42 -13.88
N PRO A 13 17.50 -27.69 -14.77
CA PRO A 13 16.84 -27.02 -15.87
C PRO A 13 16.22 -28.07 -16.80
N VAL A 14 15.01 -27.77 -17.27
CA VAL A 14 14.18 -28.72 -18.04
C VAL A 14 14.75 -29.00 -19.44
N ASP A 15 15.72 -28.21 -19.90
CA ASP A 15 16.43 -28.41 -21.16
C ASP A 15 17.76 -29.16 -20.99
N GLU A 16 18.14 -29.55 -19.76
CA GLU A 16 19.40 -30.25 -19.52
C GLU A 16 19.31 -31.71 -19.95
N SER A 17 20.03 -32.04 -21.03
CA SER A 17 20.14 -33.40 -21.58
C SER A 17 21.49 -34.07 -21.31
N ASN A 18 22.42 -33.36 -20.66
CA ASN A 18 23.77 -33.86 -20.44
C ASN A 18 23.81 -34.88 -19.29
N CYS A 19 24.07 -36.14 -19.62
CA CYS A 19 24.15 -37.25 -18.67
C CYS A 19 25.10 -36.99 -17.49
N THR A 20 26.26 -36.36 -17.72
CA THR A 20 27.24 -36.09 -16.65
C THR A 20 26.71 -35.09 -15.61
N LYS A 21 25.96 -34.08 -16.05
CA LYS A 21 25.35 -33.08 -15.16
C LYS A 21 24.16 -33.66 -14.41
N ILE A 22 23.37 -34.50 -15.06
CA ILE A 22 22.25 -35.22 -14.44
C ILE A 22 22.77 -36.14 -13.33
N GLU A 23 23.80 -36.93 -13.61
CA GLU A 23 24.43 -37.78 -12.59
C GLU A 23 25.03 -37.00 -11.43
N ALA A 24 25.67 -35.86 -11.72
CA ALA A 24 26.20 -34.97 -10.69
C ALA A 24 25.08 -34.40 -9.80
N ALA A 25 23.95 -34.00 -10.40
CA ALA A 25 22.78 -33.51 -9.67
C ALA A 25 22.15 -34.61 -8.80
N ILE A 26 22.01 -35.83 -9.33
CA ILE A 26 21.53 -37.00 -8.57
C ILE A 26 22.45 -37.25 -7.36
N LYS A 27 23.77 -37.28 -7.55
CA LYS A 27 24.73 -37.49 -6.45
C LYS A 27 24.65 -36.37 -5.40
N LYS A 28 24.53 -35.11 -5.83
CA LYS A 28 24.41 -33.95 -4.93
C LYS A 28 23.15 -34.04 -4.08
N LYS A 29 22.00 -34.31 -4.69
CA LYS A 29 20.72 -34.44 -3.98
C LYS A 29 20.65 -35.68 -3.11
N GLN A 30 21.23 -36.79 -3.54
CA GLN A 30 21.36 -38.01 -2.72
C GLN A 30 22.15 -37.73 -1.42
N ALA A 31 23.25 -36.99 -1.50
CA ALA A 31 24.03 -36.61 -0.32
C ALA A 31 23.23 -35.67 0.60
N GLU A 32 22.51 -34.70 0.03
CA GLU A 32 21.63 -33.78 0.77
C GLU A 32 20.54 -34.52 1.54
N TRP A 33 19.81 -35.43 0.89
CA TRP A 33 18.76 -36.23 1.53
C TRP A 33 19.31 -37.21 2.54
N SER A 34 20.50 -37.79 2.31
CA SER A 34 21.17 -38.65 3.28
C SER A 34 21.49 -37.91 4.57
N ARG A 35 21.95 -36.65 4.47
CA ARG A 35 22.20 -35.78 5.64
C ARG A 35 20.91 -35.42 6.37
N LEU A 36 19.83 -35.19 5.63
CA LEU A 36 18.52 -34.83 6.20
C LEU A 36 17.71 -36.03 6.69
N ARG A 37 18.18 -37.27 6.50
CA ARG A 37 17.46 -38.51 6.82
C ARG A 37 16.94 -38.60 8.24
N ASN A 38 17.71 -38.08 9.20
CA ASN A 38 17.37 -38.10 10.63
C ASN A 38 16.83 -36.74 11.12
N HIS A 39 16.56 -35.80 10.21
CA HIS A 39 16.07 -34.47 10.57
C HIS A 39 14.62 -34.55 11.12
N PRO A 40 14.29 -33.93 12.27
CA PRO A 40 12.99 -34.10 12.95
C PRO A 40 11.77 -33.82 12.06
N SER A 41 11.83 -32.78 11.23
CA SER A 41 10.71 -32.40 10.33
C SER A 41 10.88 -32.82 8.86
N LYS A 42 12.09 -33.14 8.42
CA LYS A 42 12.42 -33.36 6.99
C LYS A 42 12.83 -34.80 6.68
N GLY A 43 13.11 -35.61 7.70
CA GLY A 43 13.64 -36.97 7.57
C GLY A 43 12.72 -37.91 6.79
N ARG A 44 11.42 -37.85 7.04
CA ARG A 44 10.44 -38.72 6.34
C ARG A 44 10.39 -38.46 4.83
N LYS A 45 10.46 -37.19 4.41
CA LYS A 45 10.54 -36.82 2.98
C LYS A 45 11.87 -37.23 2.36
N ALA A 46 12.97 -36.99 3.08
CA ALA A 46 14.29 -37.38 2.61
C ALA A 46 14.43 -38.90 2.42
N GLN A 47 13.87 -39.71 3.33
CA GLN A 47 13.82 -41.17 3.19
C GLN A 47 13.00 -41.62 1.98
N LEU A 48 11.86 -40.97 1.72
CA LEU A 48 11.05 -41.23 0.53
C LEU A 48 11.84 -40.95 -0.75
N TYR A 49 12.51 -39.79 -0.85
CA TYR A 49 13.28 -39.42 -2.03
C TYR A 49 14.51 -40.31 -2.24
N LEU A 50 15.16 -40.76 -1.17
CA LEU A 50 16.22 -41.77 -1.24
C LEU A 50 15.73 -43.09 -1.83
N GLY A 51 14.49 -43.49 -1.52
CA GLY A 51 13.85 -44.68 -2.12
C GLY A 51 13.63 -44.55 -3.63
N PHE A 52 13.49 -43.33 -4.15
CA PHE A 52 13.31 -43.08 -5.59
C PHE A 52 14.61 -42.99 -6.39
N ILE A 53 15.78 -42.98 -5.75
CA ILE A 53 17.08 -42.81 -6.46
C ILE A 53 17.28 -43.82 -7.59
N SER A 54 16.94 -45.10 -7.36
CA SER A 54 17.07 -46.13 -8.40
C SER A 54 16.13 -45.89 -9.58
N ASP A 55 14.92 -45.41 -9.31
CA ASP A 55 13.93 -45.09 -10.36
C ASP A 55 14.32 -43.82 -11.12
N ILE A 56 14.79 -42.79 -10.41
CA ILE A 56 15.33 -41.54 -10.99
C ILE A 56 16.45 -41.87 -11.97
N LYS A 57 17.42 -42.72 -11.59
CA LYS A 57 18.52 -43.11 -12.46
C LYS A 57 18.02 -43.84 -13.72
N ARG A 58 17.04 -44.73 -13.57
CA ARG A 58 16.44 -45.46 -14.70
C ARG A 58 15.75 -44.52 -15.68
N VAL A 59 14.87 -43.65 -15.18
CA VAL A 59 14.09 -42.71 -16.00
C VAL A 59 14.97 -41.66 -16.67
N MET A 60 16.00 -41.18 -15.98
CA MET A 60 16.93 -40.19 -16.52
C MET A 60 17.95 -40.77 -17.50
N ALA A 61 18.24 -42.08 -17.44
CA ALA A 61 19.12 -42.75 -18.40
C ALA A 61 18.43 -43.00 -19.75
N ASP A 62 17.12 -43.25 -19.76
CA ASP A 62 16.34 -43.51 -20.98
C ASP A 62 15.89 -42.20 -21.63
N ASP A 63 16.22 -42.01 -22.91
CA ASP A 63 15.88 -40.79 -23.67
C ASP A 63 14.36 -40.56 -23.83
N ASN A 64 13.56 -41.63 -23.98
CA ASN A 64 12.12 -41.52 -24.17
C ASN A 64 11.41 -41.17 -22.86
N LEU A 65 11.78 -41.85 -21.76
CA LEU A 65 11.23 -41.57 -20.44
C LEU A 65 11.63 -40.17 -19.97
N ARG A 66 12.87 -39.75 -20.27
CA ARG A 66 13.35 -38.40 -19.98
C ARG A 66 12.56 -37.33 -20.71
N ARG A 67 12.25 -37.51 -22.00
CA ARG A 67 11.42 -36.56 -22.77
C ARG A 67 10.01 -36.41 -22.19
N ALA A 68 9.41 -37.50 -21.73
CA ALA A 68 8.10 -37.44 -21.06
C ALA A 68 8.18 -36.62 -19.76
N GLU A 69 9.18 -36.89 -18.92
CA GLU A 69 9.43 -36.13 -17.69
C GLU A 69 9.74 -34.65 -17.97
N VAL A 70 10.48 -34.34 -19.04
CA VAL A 70 10.75 -32.97 -19.47
C VAL A 70 9.45 -32.24 -19.81
N ASN A 71 8.54 -32.86 -20.56
CA ASN A 71 7.28 -32.24 -20.92
C ASN A 71 6.39 -31.99 -19.69
N GLU A 72 6.30 -32.96 -18.78
CA GLU A 72 5.58 -32.78 -17.52
C GLU A 72 6.21 -31.69 -16.65
N ALA A 73 7.54 -31.63 -16.58
CA ALA A 73 8.27 -30.59 -15.87
C ALA A 73 8.01 -29.20 -16.46
N LYS A 74 7.89 -29.07 -17.79
CA LYS A 74 7.51 -27.81 -18.46
C LYS A 74 6.13 -27.36 -18.04
N VAL A 75 5.15 -28.26 -18.05
CA VAL A 75 3.76 -27.95 -17.65
C VAL A 75 3.70 -27.54 -16.18
N LEU A 76 4.34 -28.30 -15.30
CA LEU A 76 4.36 -28.04 -13.85
C LEU A 76 5.10 -26.74 -13.52
N SER A 77 6.27 -26.50 -14.11
CA SER A 77 7.01 -25.26 -13.88
C SER A 77 6.24 -24.03 -14.36
N ALA A 78 5.59 -24.10 -15.52
CA ALA A 78 4.69 -23.04 -16.01
C ALA A 78 3.51 -22.81 -15.06
N GLN A 79 2.93 -23.87 -14.48
CA GLN A 79 1.84 -23.76 -13.51
C GLN A 79 2.29 -23.14 -12.19
N ILE A 80 3.44 -23.57 -11.65
CA ILE A 80 4.04 -22.98 -10.44
C ILE A 80 4.35 -21.50 -10.65
N GLU A 81 4.90 -21.15 -11.82
CA GLU A 81 5.18 -19.76 -12.16
C GLU A 81 3.88 -18.96 -12.27
N LYS A 82 2.87 -19.48 -12.96
CA LYS A 82 1.56 -18.85 -13.07
C LYS A 82 0.94 -18.60 -11.70
N GLU A 83 1.01 -19.55 -10.78
CA GLU A 83 0.49 -19.39 -9.41
C GLU A 83 1.28 -18.35 -8.60
N LYS A 84 2.62 -18.37 -8.72
CA LYS A 84 3.50 -17.39 -8.08
C LYS A 84 3.14 -15.95 -8.49
N TYR A 85 2.79 -15.74 -9.76
CA TYR A 85 2.47 -14.42 -10.29
C TYR A 85 0.97 -14.10 -10.33
N LYS A 86 0.07 -15.06 -10.09
CA LYS A 86 -1.38 -14.86 -10.18
C LYS A 86 -1.87 -13.65 -9.38
N ALA A 87 -1.48 -13.58 -8.12
CA ALA A 87 -1.88 -12.48 -7.24
C ALA A 87 -1.32 -11.11 -7.70
N LEU A 88 -0.13 -11.11 -8.32
CA LEU A 88 0.44 -9.91 -8.92
C LEU A 88 -0.34 -9.52 -10.18
N ASP A 89 -0.61 -10.47 -11.07
CA ASP A 89 -1.31 -10.25 -12.33
C ASP A 89 -2.74 -9.74 -12.09
N ASP A 90 -3.44 -10.27 -11.07
CA ASP A 90 -4.76 -9.79 -10.65
C ASP A 90 -4.69 -8.33 -10.14
N ALA A 91 -3.67 -8.01 -9.33
CA ALA A 91 -3.46 -6.65 -8.85
C ALA A 91 -3.13 -5.68 -10.00
N ILE A 92 -2.29 -6.10 -10.94
CA ILE A 92 -1.97 -5.34 -12.15
C ILE A 92 -3.24 -5.14 -12.99
N LYS A 93 -4.09 -6.15 -13.15
CA LYS A 93 -5.34 -6.07 -13.91
C LYS A 93 -6.30 -5.04 -13.33
N ILE A 94 -6.47 -5.02 -12.00
CA ILE A 94 -7.28 -4.03 -11.30
C ILE A 94 -6.71 -2.63 -11.53
N LEU A 95 -5.41 -2.44 -11.34
CA LEU A 95 -4.77 -1.13 -11.51
C LEU A 95 -4.75 -0.66 -12.97
N SER A 96 -4.71 -1.59 -13.93
CA SER A 96 -4.72 -1.31 -15.36
C SER A 96 -6.11 -0.93 -15.90
N SER A 97 -7.17 -1.16 -15.13
CA SER A 97 -8.55 -0.85 -15.55
C SER A 97 -8.78 0.63 -15.89
N LYS A 98 -7.99 1.53 -15.30
CA LYS A 98 -7.99 2.97 -15.59
C LYS A 98 -7.20 3.37 -16.86
N GLY A 99 -6.66 2.40 -17.60
CA GLY A 99 -5.94 2.62 -18.86
C GLY A 99 -4.47 3.07 -18.74
N SER A 100 -3.95 3.25 -17.53
CA SER A 100 -2.53 3.55 -17.27
C SER A 100 -2.15 3.11 -15.86
N ILE A 101 -0.85 2.95 -15.56
CA ILE A 101 -0.36 2.72 -14.20
C ILE A 101 0.67 3.80 -13.87
N SER A 102 0.66 4.32 -12.64
CA SER A 102 1.61 5.35 -12.20
C SER A 102 2.84 4.75 -11.52
N GLU A 103 3.96 5.49 -11.51
CA GLU A 103 5.20 5.01 -10.87
C GLU A 103 5.02 4.73 -9.37
N LYS A 104 4.27 5.57 -8.65
CA LYS A 104 3.90 5.31 -7.25
C LYS A 104 3.18 3.98 -7.05
N GLU A 105 2.35 3.58 -7.99
CA GLU A 105 1.61 2.32 -7.91
C GLU A 105 2.51 1.12 -8.18
N ILE A 106 3.46 1.26 -9.10
CA ILE A 106 4.51 0.25 -9.33
C ILE A 106 5.32 0.05 -8.05
N SER A 107 5.74 1.15 -7.38
CA SER A 107 6.44 1.05 -6.11
C SER A 107 5.58 0.43 -5.00
N ARG A 108 4.27 0.67 -4.98
CA ARG A 108 3.35 0.01 -4.04
C ARG A 108 3.23 -1.50 -4.33
N LEU A 109 3.16 -1.90 -5.60
CA LEU A 109 3.17 -3.30 -6.00
C LEU A 109 4.47 -3.98 -5.57
N ALA A 110 5.63 -3.35 -5.79
CA ALA A 110 6.92 -3.87 -5.36
C ALA A 110 7.00 -4.07 -3.84
N LYS A 111 6.44 -3.13 -3.05
CA LYS A 111 6.33 -3.28 -1.59
C LYS A 111 5.40 -4.41 -1.17
N LYS A 112 4.27 -4.59 -1.86
CA LYS A 112 3.29 -5.66 -1.57
C LYS A 112 3.82 -7.04 -1.93
N PHE A 113 4.67 -7.13 -2.96
CA PHE A 113 5.25 -8.37 -3.46
C PHE A 113 6.79 -8.35 -3.40
N PRO A 114 7.40 -8.37 -2.19
CA PRO A 114 8.84 -8.21 -2.03
C PRO A 114 9.66 -9.36 -2.64
N LYS A 115 9.03 -10.53 -2.89
CA LYS A 115 9.65 -11.68 -3.55
C LYS A 115 9.81 -11.51 -5.06
N ILE A 116 9.25 -10.46 -5.64
CA ILE A 116 9.26 -10.20 -7.09
C ILE A 116 10.02 -8.88 -7.33
N PRO A 117 11.13 -8.91 -8.10
CA PRO A 117 11.85 -7.70 -8.46
C PRO A 117 10.99 -6.71 -9.24
N GLU A 118 11.16 -5.41 -8.96
CA GLU A 118 10.43 -4.35 -9.68
C GLU A 118 10.58 -4.41 -11.21
N PRO A 119 11.76 -4.74 -11.79
CA PRO A 119 11.89 -4.89 -13.25
C PRO A 119 10.95 -5.96 -13.83
N ASP A 120 10.69 -7.05 -13.10
CA ASP A 120 9.80 -8.11 -13.56
C ASP A 120 8.34 -7.69 -13.46
N ILE A 121 7.98 -6.88 -12.46
CA ILE A 121 6.66 -6.25 -12.38
C ILE A 121 6.45 -5.33 -13.60
N ARG A 122 7.45 -4.53 -13.96
CA ARG A 122 7.38 -3.62 -15.12
C ARG A 122 7.21 -4.36 -16.44
N LYS A 123 7.91 -5.47 -16.66
CA LYS A 123 7.75 -6.31 -17.87
C LYS A 123 6.34 -6.87 -18.03
N ARG A 124 5.62 -7.08 -16.92
CA ARG A 124 4.25 -7.63 -16.91
C ARG A 124 3.17 -6.58 -17.15
N ILE A 125 3.48 -5.29 -16.96
CA ILE A 125 2.53 -4.20 -17.20
C ILE A 125 2.41 -3.96 -18.70
N LYS A 126 1.21 -4.17 -19.25
CA LYS A 126 0.89 -3.96 -20.68
C LYS A 126 0.33 -2.58 -21.01
N VAL A 127 0.00 -1.79 -20.00
CA VAL A 127 -0.58 -0.44 -20.16
C VAL A 127 0.50 0.64 -20.06
N PRO A 128 0.29 1.82 -20.65
CA PRO A 128 1.22 2.93 -20.54
C PRO A 128 1.54 3.28 -19.08
N ILE A 129 2.82 3.44 -18.78
CA ILE A 129 3.27 3.92 -17.47
C ILE A 129 3.19 5.44 -17.50
N ALA A 130 2.20 5.99 -16.82
CA ALA A 130 2.07 7.42 -16.67
C ALA A 130 3.10 7.90 -15.64
N LYS A 131 3.93 8.87 -16.04
CA LYS A 131 4.68 9.67 -15.06
C LYS A 131 3.66 10.27 -14.10
N ASP A 132 3.95 10.21 -12.80
CA ASP A 132 3.06 10.82 -11.83
C ASP A 132 2.83 12.27 -12.23
N LYS A 133 1.59 12.60 -12.64
CA LYS A 133 1.15 13.99 -12.63
C LYS A 133 1.44 14.45 -11.22
N LYS A 134 2.35 15.42 -11.05
CA LYS A 134 2.57 16.09 -9.76
C LYS A 134 1.19 16.27 -9.16
N GLN A 135 0.91 15.56 -8.06
CA GLN A 135 -0.35 15.71 -7.35
C GLN A 135 -0.56 17.22 -7.28
N LYS A 136 -1.64 17.74 -7.88
CA LYS A 136 -2.10 19.08 -7.53
C LYS A 136 -2.09 19.05 -6.02
N GLN A 137 -1.19 19.83 -5.41
CA GLN A 137 -1.00 19.87 -3.97
C GLN A 137 -2.41 19.83 -3.37
N GLY A 138 -2.70 18.79 -2.56
CA GLY A 138 -4.00 18.71 -1.89
C GLY A 138 -4.29 20.08 -1.31
N ARG A 139 -5.54 20.57 -1.46
CA ARG A 139 -5.95 21.93 -1.05
C ARG A 139 -5.15 22.33 0.17
N LYS A 140 -4.30 23.35 0.04
CA LYS A 140 -3.36 23.77 1.09
C LYS A 140 -4.16 23.89 2.38
N THR A 141 -3.93 23.03 3.36
CA THR A 141 -4.62 23.08 4.66
C THR A 141 -3.93 24.07 5.57
N LEU A 142 -4.58 24.46 6.65
CA LEU A 142 -3.88 25.13 7.74
C LEU A 142 -2.80 24.22 8.34
N ASP A 143 -1.79 24.82 8.95
CA ASP A 143 -0.83 24.06 9.74
C ASP A 143 -1.52 23.43 10.95
N LYS A 144 -1.02 22.26 11.38
CA LYS A 144 -1.64 21.46 12.43
C LYS A 144 -1.71 22.20 13.77
N THR A 145 -0.75 23.07 14.05
CA THR A 145 -0.68 23.81 15.32
C THR A 145 -1.78 24.85 15.38
N THR A 146 -1.94 25.67 14.33
CA THR A 146 -3.02 26.65 14.24
C THR A 146 -4.38 25.98 14.19
N ALA A 147 -4.54 24.89 13.43
CA ALA A 147 -5.80 24.14 13.41
C ALA A 147 -6.19 23.62 14.81
N ARG A 148 -5.22 23.10 15.58
CA ARG A 148 -5.46 22.63 16.95
C ARG A 148 -5.85 23.75 17.90
N LYS A 149 -5.13 24.89 17.87
CA LYS A 149 -5.47 26.06 18.69
C LYS A 149 -6.89 26.56 18.44
N ILE A 150 -7.29 26.62 17.16
CA ILE A 150 -8.66 27.00 16.79
C ILE A 150 -9.67 26.00 17.35
N ALA A 151 -9.40 24.69 17.23
CA ALA A 151 -10.30 23.65 17.76
C ALA A 151 -10.43 23.73 19.29
N ASP A 152 -9.31 23.87 20.01
CA ASP A 152 -9.29 23.97 21.47
C ASP A 152 -10.08 25.20 21.95
N ALA A 153 -9.87 26.37 21.32
CA ALA A 153 -10.58 27.60 21.65
C ALA A 153 -12.09 27.54 21.29
N LEU A 154 -12.45 26.86 20.19
CA LEU A 154 -13.85 26.60 19.83
C LEU A 154 -14.52 25.67 20.85
N GLN A 155 -13.81 24.66 21.36
CA GLN A 155 -14.31 23.73 22.37
C GLN A 155 -14.64 24.44 23.69
N ILE A 156 -13.79 25.37 24.14
CA ILE A 156 -14.04 26.18 25.35
C ILE A 156 -15.36 26.97 25.23
N LEU A 157 -15.67 27.46 24.03
CA LEU A 157 -16.88 28.25 23.76
C LEU A 157 -18.09 27.40 23.35
N GLY A 158 -17.94 26.08 23.23
CA GLY A 158 -19.00 25.19 22.75
C GLY A 158 -19.41 25.47 21.31
N LYS A 159 -18.48 25.93 20.46
CA LYS A 159 -18.73 26.29 19.06
C LYS A 159 -18.19 25.24 18.10
N SER A 160 -18.90 25.05 16.99
CA SER A 160 -18.56 24.04 15.99
C SER A 160 -17.52 24.50 14.97
N SER A 161 -17.44 25.80 14.70
CA SER A 161 -16.56 26.39 13.69
C SER A 161 -16.37 27.89 13.90
N LEU A 162 -15.39 28.49 13.20
CA LEU A 162 -15.22 29.94 13.17
C LEU A 162 -16.46 30.66 12.62
N TYR A 163 -17.18 30.02 11.69
CA TYR A 163 -18.43 30.53 11.11
C TYR A 163 -19.55 30.62 12.16
N ASP A 164 -19.69 29.58 12.99
CA ASP A 164 -20.62 29.55 14.13
C ASP A 164 -20.22 30.58 15.20
N PHE A 165 -18.92 30.72 15.49
CA PHE A 165 -18.41 31.74 16.41
C PHE A 165 -18.80 33.16 15.99
N ILE A 166 -18.67 33.52 14.71
CA ILE A 166 -19.07 34.86 14.21
C ILE A 166 -20.54 34.96 13.77
N GLU A 167 -21.32 33.90 13.95
CA GLU A 167 -22.74 33.81 13.56
C GLU A 167 -22.99 34.18 12.09
N ARG A 168 -22.16 33.62 11.18
CA ARG A 168 -22.30 33.81 9.74
C ARG A 168 -22.22 32.48 9.00
N SER A 169 -22.96 32.38 7.91
CA SER A 169 -22.90 31.20 7.04
C SER A 169 -21.52 31.06 6.37
N PRO A 170 -21.01 29.82 6.17
CA PRO A 170 -19.86 29.53 5.33
C PRO A 170 -20.02 29.97 3.86
N THR A 171 -21.23 30.31 3.40
CA THR A 171 -21.47 30.86 2.05
C THR A 171 -21.33 32.38 1.98
N SER A 172 -21.15 33.07 3.12
CA SER A 172 -21.05 34.53 3.17
C SER A 172 -19.83 35.04 2.40
N SER A 173 -19.93 36.26 1.88
CA SER A 173 -18.82 36.92 1.18
C SER A 173 -17.67 37.21 2.15
N LEU A 174 -16.43 37.23 1.62
CA LEU A 174 -15.23 37.48 2.45
C LEU A 174 -15.33 38.81 3.21
N LYS A 175 -15.86 39.85 2.55
CA LYS A 175 -16.08 41.17 3.15
C LYS A 175 -17.08 41.13 4.31
N ALA A 176 -18.16 40.34 4.18
CA ALA A 176 -19.13 40.18 5.25
C ALA A 176 -18.54 39.47 6.47
N LEU A 177 -17.71 38.44 6.26
CA LEU A 177 -17.02 37.72 7.33
C LEU A 177 -16.02 38.64 8.06
N GLN A 178 -15.24 39.43 7.31
CA GLN A 178 -14.31 40.41 7.86
C GLN A 178 -15.00 41.48 8.70
N ASN A 179 -16.10 42.05 8.19
CA ASN A 179 -16.86 43.07 8.91
C ASN A 179 -17.43 42.50 10.21
N ARG A 180 -18.08 41.34 10.17
CA ARG A 180 -18.64 40.73 11.38
C ARG A 180 -17.57 40.34 12.40
N THR A 181 -16.38 39.92 11.93
CA THR A 181 -15.23 39.67 12.81
C THR A 181 -14.82 40.94 13.56
N LYS A 182 -14.77 42.10 12.88
CA LYS A 182 -14.45 43.39 13.52
C LYS A 182 -15.53 43.84 14.50
N ASP A 183 -16.79 43.65 14.16
CA ASP A 183 -17.90 43.98 15.07
C ASP A 183 -17.80 43.16 16.35
N LYS A 184 -17.53 41.85 16.22
CA LYS A 184 -17.38 40.95 17.37
C LYS A 184 -16.12 41.21 18.19
N ASP A 185 -15.02 41.62 17.56
CA ASP A 185 -13.82 42.12 18.25
C ASP A 185 -14.16 43.35 19.11
N ALA A 186 -14.91 44.30 18.56
CA ALA A 186 -15.35 45.48 19.28
C ALA A 186 -16.30 45.15 20.45
N GLU A 187 -17.17 44.15 20.30
CA GLU A 187 -18.02 43.62 21.38
C GLU A 187 -17.17 43.03 22.52
N ILE A 188 -16.20 42.17 22.19
CA ILE A 188 -15.32 41.51 23.17
C ILE A 188 -14.45 42.52 23.93
N ARG A 189 -13.92 43.54 23.23
CA ARG A 189 -13.09 44.58 23.86
C ARG A 189 -13.84 45.46 24.87
N LYS A 190 -15.17 45.55 24.78
CA LYS A 190 -15.99 46.29 25.75
C LYS A 190 -16.15 45.53 27.07
N VAL A 191 -15.85 44.23 27.09
CA VAL A 191 -15.93 43.40 28.30
C VAL A 191 -14.68 43.64 29.16
N SER A 192 -14.88 44.09 30.39
CA SER A 192 -13.79 44.48 31.30
C SER A 192 -13.16 43.29 32.05
N HIS A 193 -13.91 42.21 32.27
CA HIS A 193 -13.41 41.01 32.95
C HIS A 193 -12.75 40.04 31.96
N LYS A 194 -11.70 39.35 32.42
CA LYS A 194 -11.00 38.31 31.66
C LYS A 194 -11.33 36.95 32.26
N ASP A 195 -12.37 36.31 31.76
CA ASP A 195 -12.62 34.89 32.00
C ASP A 195 -12.04 34.03 30.86
N ALA A 196 -12.07 32.71 31.03
CA ALA A 196 -11.56 31.78 30.03
C ALA A 196 -12.28 31.92 28.67
N ALA A 197 -13.57 32.28 28.68
CA ALA A 197 -14.37 32.46 27.48
C ALA A 197 -13.97 33.74 26.71
N ILE A 198 -13.72 34.85 27.39
CA ILE A 198 -13.25 36.10 26.80
C ILE A 198 -11.84 35.94 26.24
N THR A 199 -10.95 35.21 26.93
CA THR A 199 -9.61 34.90 26.40
C THR A 199 -9.68 34.01 25.14
N ALA A 200 -10.46 32.93 25.17
CA ALA A 200 -10.66 32.07 24.01
C ALA A 200 -11.30 32.83 22.83
N SER A 201 -12.26 33.71 23.12
CA SER A 201 -12.90 34.57 22.12
C SER A 201 -11.90 35.53 21.47
N GLY A 202 -11.00 36.13 22.26
CA GLY A 202 -9.93 36.98 21.74
C GLY A 202 -8.96 36.24 20.81
N GLU A 203 -8.59 35.00 21.17
CA GLU A 203 -7.76 34.14 20.33
C GLU A 203 -8.46 33.79 19.01
N LEU A 204 -9.75 33.40 19.07
CA LEU A 204 -10.53 33.11 17.86
C LEU A 204 -10.70 34.33 16.96
N ILE A 205 -10.86 35.53 17.50
CA ILE A 205 -10.88 36.77 16.71
C ILE A 205 -9.57 36.97 15.94
N GLY A 206 -8.43 36.76 16.60
CA GLY A 206 -7.11 36.82 15.95
C GLY A 206 -7.00 35.83 14.78
N HIS A 207 -7.48 34.61 14.98
CA HIS A 207 -7.54 33.60 13.92
C HIS A 207 -8.52 33.95 12.81
N CYS A 208 -9.71 34.48 13.12
CA CYS A 208 -10.69 34.93 12.13
C CYS A 208 -10.13 36.05 11.25
N LEU A 209 -9.44 37.03 11.84
CA LEU A 209 -8.82 38.12 11.09
C LEU A 209 -7.78 37.61 10.09
N ASN A 210 -6.99 36.60 10.46
CA ASN A 210 -5.99 36.01 9.57
C ASN A 210 -6.64 35.11 8.48
N ILE A 211 -7.55 34.22 8.87
CA ILE A 211 -8.19 33.26 7.97
C ILE A 211 -9.10 33.95 6.95
N PHE A 212 -9.91 34.91 7.39
CA PHE A 212 -10.79 35.66 6.50
C PHE A 212 -10.09 36.85 5.82
N ASN A 213 -8.76 37.00 5.95
CA ASN A 213 -8.02 38.03 5.23
C ASN A 213 -7.97 37.76 3.72
N SER A 214 -7.88 36.48 3.31
CA SER A 214 -7.76 36.11 1.90
C SER A 214 -8.57 34.86 1.57
N LYS A 215 -8.98 34.74 0.30
CA LYS A 215 -9.68 33.54 -0.19
C LYS A 215 -8.82 32.28 0.00
N GLY A 216 -7.51 32.36 -0.19
CA GLY A 216 -6.62 31.21 -0.03
C GLY A 216 -6.55 30.68 1.41
N MET A 217 -6.56 31.55 2.42
CA MET A 217 -6.56 31.13 3.83
C MET A 217 -7.93 30.61 4.27
N ARG A 218 -9.02 31.18 3.76
CA ARG A 218 -10.37 30.64 3.92
C ARG A 218 -10.49 29.24 3.31
N ASP A 219 -10.07 29.07 2.06
CA ASP A 219 -10.10 27.77 1.37
C ASP A 219 -9.25 26.73 2.13
N ALA A 220 -8.16 27.16 2.77
CA ALA A 220 -7.33 26.32 3.61
C ALA A 220 -8.01 25.87 4.90
N TYR A 221 -8.72 26.79 5.57
CA TYR A 221 -9.52 26.48 6.74
C TYR A 221 -10.68 25.53 6.39
N ASP A 222 -11.40 25.80 5.30
CA ASP A 222 -12.52 24.97 4.83
C ASP A 222 -12.05 23.56 4.48
N ALA A 223 -10.84 23.43 3.89
CA ALA A 223 -10.23 22.13 3.63
C ALA A 223 -9.85 21.38 4.91
N THR A 224 -9.32 22.08 5.92
CA THR A 224 -9.03 21.49 7.25
C THR A 224 -10.30 21.01 7.93
N LEU A 225 -11.39 21.79 7.88
CA LEU A 225 -12.68 21.42 8.47
C LEU A 225 -13.28 20.20 7.77
N ALA A 226 -13.22 20.15 6.44
CA ALA A 226 -13.68 18.99 5.67
C ALA A 226 -12.87 17.72 6.00
N GLN A 227 -11.55 17.82 6.18
CA GLN A 227 -10.72 16.68 6.60
C GLN A 227 -11.08 16.17 7.99
N ALA A 228 -11.33 17.07 8.94
CA ALA A 228 -11.75 16.68 10.29
C ALA A 228 -13.10 15.98 10.30
N LEU A 229 -14.06 16.46 9.49
CA LEU A 229 -15.37 15.81 9.33
C LEU A 229 -15.26 14.42 8.69
N MET A 230 -14.44 14.28 7.65
CA MET A 230 -14.20 12.97 7.02
C MET A 230 -13.57 11.98 8.00
N ALA A 231 -12.56 12.42 8.76
CA ALA A 231 -11.91 11.57 9.76
C ALA A 231 -12.90 11.09 10.85
N ALA A 232 -13.77 11.99 11.34
CA ALA A 232 -14.79 11.62 12.31
C ALA A 232 -15.84 10.65 11.72
N LEU A 233 -16.17 10.78 10.43
CA LEU A 233 -17.08 9.87 9.75
C LEU A 233 -16.45 8.49 9.55
N ASP A 234 -15.18 8.43 9.14
CA ASP A 234 -14.42 7.18 9.00
C ASP A 234 -14.34 6.44 10.33
N GLU A 235 -14.04 7.14 11.44
CA GLU A 235 -14.05 6.55 12.79
C GLU A 235 -15.42 5.98 13.17
N ALA A 236 -16.51 6.64 12.79
CA ALA A 236 -17.88 6.18 13.10
C ALA A 236 -18.34 4.98 12.25
N ILE A 237 -17.74 4.76 11.07
CA ILE A 237 -18.06 3.62 10.20
C ILE A 237 -17.27 2.37 10.64
N ASP A 238 -16.08 2.56 11.21
CA ASP A 238 -15.23 1.48 11.70
C ASP A 238 -15.58 1.00 13.13
N THR A 239 -16.48 1.70 13.84
CA THR A 239 -17.05 1.30 15.15
C THR A 239 -18.39 0.58 15.01
#